data_AF-A0A8T3XX75-F1
#
_entry.id   AF-A0A8T3XX75-F1
#
_cell.length_a   1.000
_cell.length_b   1.000
_cell.length_c   1.000
_cell.angle_alpha   90.00
_cell.angle_beta   90.00
_cell.angle_gamma   90.00
#
_symmetry.space_group_name_H-M   'P 1'
#
loop_
_entity.id
_entity.type
_entity.pdbx_description
1 polymer ?
#
loop_
_entity_poly.entity_id
_entity_poly.type
_entity_poly.pdbx_seq_one_letter_code
_entity_poly.pdbx_strand_id
1 'polypeptide(L)'
;MALEYITTRELENSSGQNTGKIRISKLKEETNATIDLTCPECKNDEKRKEVWGEPFVTGTGANKKFALQCNKCGFKIKLLKLKKEVKKK
;
A
#
# COMPACT_ATOMS: atom_id res chain seq x y z
N MET A 1 -2.46 -7.16 -20.07
CA MET A 1 -1.82 -7.03 -18.75
C MET A 1 -2.74 -7.59 -17.67
N ALA A 2 -2.42 -8.76 -17.11
CA ALA A 2 -3.21 -9.36 -16.05
C ALA A 2 -2.74 -8.85 -14.68
N LEU A 3 -3.66 -8.31 -13.87
CA LEU A 3 -3.37 -7.87 -12.51
C LEU A 3 -3.21 -9.09 -11.59
N GLU A 4 -2.10 -9.15 -10.85
CA GLU A 4 -1.81 -10.27 -9.94
C GLU A 4 -2.29 -9.99 -8.52
N TYR A 5 -2.12 -8.75 -8.08
CA TYR A 5 -2.41 -8.32 -6.73
C TYR A 5 -2.89 -6.87 -6.77
N ILE A 6 -3.97 -6.59 -6.06
CA ILE A 6 -4.37 -5.24 -5.72
C ILE A 6 -4.80 -5.24 -4.26
N THR A 7 -4.48 -4.17 -3.55
CA THR A 7 -5.09 -3.86 -2.25
C THR A 7 -5.31 -2.37 -2.21
N THR A 8 -6.45 -1.97 -1.65
CA THR A 8 -6.75 -0.56 -1.43
C THR A 8 -7.17 -0.42 0.01
N ARG A 9 -6.54 0.52 0.72
CA ARG A 9 -6.88 0.83 2.10
C ARG A 9 -7.06 2.31 2.28
N GLU A 10 -8.00 2.65 3.13
CA GLU A 10 -8.14 4.00 3.63
C GLU A 10 -7.24 4.15 4.85
N LEU A 11 -6.68 5.34 5.01
CA LEU A 11 -5.78 5.69 6.08
C LEU A 11 -6.45 6.76 6.92
N GLU A 12 -6.52 6.50 8.22
CA GLU A 12 -6.96 7.47 9.21
C GLU A 12 -5.84 8.48 9.50
N ASN A 13 -6.22 9.75 9.57
CA ASN A 13 -5.36 10.82 10.07
C ASN A 13 -5.32 10.82 11.61
N SER A 14 -4.52 11.73 12.20
CA SER A 14 -4.44 11.82 13.66
C SER A 14 -5.76 12.25 14.33
N SER A 15 -6.73 12.75 13.57
CA SER A 15 -8.07 13.13 14.01
C SER A 15 -9.14 12.03 13.83
N GLY A 16 -8.75 10.82 13.42
CA GLY A 16 -9.68 9.71 13.19
C GLY A 16 -10.56 9.86 11.94
N GLN A 17 -10.12 10.68 10.97
CA GLN A 17 -10.79 10.83 9.67
C GLN A 17 -10.05 10.06 8.59
N ASN A 18 -10.79 9.32 7.76
CA ASN A 18 -10.28 8.55 6.61
C ASN A 18 -9.95 9.47 5.42
N THR A 19 -9.01 10.39 5.59
CA THR A 19 -8.62 11.33 4.54
C THR A 19 -7.50 10.82 3.65
N GLY A 20 -6.80 9.77 4.07
CA GLY A 20 -5.71 9.17 3.30
C GLY A 20 -6.16 7.88 2.61
N LYS A 21 -5.41 7.49 1.60
CA LYS A 21 -5.67 6.29 0.82
C LYS A 21 -4.37 5.68 0.38
N ILE A 22 -4.28 4.36 0.35
CA ILE A 22 -3.14 3.67 -0.19
C ILE A 22 -3.62 2.54 -1.07
N ARG A 23 -3.09 2.52 -2.29
CA ARG A 23 -3.39 1.55 -3.31
C ARG A 23 -2.10 0.91 -3.75
N ILE A 24 -2.01 -0.40 -3.60
CA ILE A 24 -0.87 -1.18 -4.08
C ILE A 24 -1.37 -2.10 -5.17
N SER A 25 -0.75 -2.05 -6.34
CA SER A 25 -1.10 -2.84 -7.50
C SER A 25 0.14 -3.47 -8.11
N LYS A 26 0.12 -4.80 -8.29
CA LYS A 26 1.18 -5.57 -8.94
C LYS A 26 0.62 -6.27 -10.18
N LEU A 27 1.26 -6.03 -11.32
CA LEU A 27 0.96 -6.75 -12.56
C LEU A 27 1.70 -8.09 -12.58
N LYS A 28 1.11 -9.12 -13.17
CA LYS A 28 1.71 -10.47 -13.23
C LYS A 28 3.07 -10.48 -13.92
N GLU A 29 3.23 -9.63 -14.93
CA GLU A 29 4.41 -9.55 -15.78
C GLU A 29 5.50 -8.62 -15.21
N GLU A 30 5.14 -7.77 -14.23
CA GLU A 30 6.10 -6.86 -13.60
C GLU A 30 6.64 -7.44 -12.29
N THR A 31 7.96 -7.36 -12.10
CA THR A 31 8.60 -7.64 -10.80
C THR A 31 8.34 -6.52 -9.79
N ASN A 32 7.95 -5.33 -10.25
CA ASN A 32 7.69 -4.18 -9.40
C ASN A 32 6.19 -4.03 -9.12
N ALA A 33 5.85 -3.67 -7.89
CA ALA A 33 4.51 -3.20 -7.55
C ALA A 33 4.47 -1.68 -7.58
N THR A 34 3.36 -1.15 -8.06
CA THR A 34 3.05 0.28 -8.00
C THR A 34 2.30 0.56 -6.70
N ILE A 35 2.80 1.52 -5.92
CA ILE A 35 2.22 2.00 -4.68
C ILE A 35 1.81 3.45 -4.90
N ASP A 36 0.52 3.70 -4.86
CA ASP A 36 -0.10 5.03 -4.82
C ASP A 36 -0.51 5.29 -3.36
N LEU A 37 0.12 6.29 -2.73
CA LEU A 37 -0.16 6.73 -1.38
C LEU A 37 -0.69 8.17 -1.40
N THR A 38 -1.89 8.37 -0.91
CA THR A 38 -2.46 9.66 -0.51
C THR A 38 -2.28 9.84 0.99
N CYS A 39 -1.49 10.84 1.38
CA CYS A 39 -1.23 11.12 2.79
C CYS A 39 -2.49 11.61 3.51
N PRO A 40 -2.89 11.00 4.65
CA PRO A 40 -4.09 11.42 5.38
C PRO A 40 -3.97 12.82 6.01
N GLU A 41 -2.77 13.23 6.42
CA GLU A 41 -2.56 14.55 7.04
C GLU A 41 -2.57 15.70 6.02
N CYS A 42 -1.65 15.67 5.06
CA CYS A 42 -1.45 16.78 4.13
C CYS A 42 -2.13 16.61 2.77
N LYS A 43 -2.89 15.52 2.56
CA LYS A 43 -3.57 15.16 1.30
C LYS A 43 -2.64 15.14 0.08
N ASN A 44 -1.36 14.86 0.30
CA ASN A 44 -0.39 14.77 -0.78
C ASN A 44 -0.42 13.37 -1.39
N ASP A 45 -0.64 13.29 -2.69
CA ASP A 45 -0.54 12.05 -3.46
C ASP A 45 0.92 11.79 -3.86
N GLU A 46 1.37 10.58 -3.62
CA GLU A 46 2.70 10.09 -3.96
C GLU A 46 2.57 8.75 -4.65
N LYS A 47 3.25 8.62 -5.79
CA LYS A 47 3.27 7.39 -6.56
C LYS A 47 4.70 6.89 -6.72
N ARG A 48 4.95 5.66 -6.29
CA ARG A 48 6.26 5.02 -6.38
C ARG A 48 6.15 3.59 -6.86
N LYS A 49 7.20 3.11 -7.51
CA LYS A 49 7.35 1.70 -7.86
C LYS A 49 8.38 1.09 -6.92
N GLU A 50 8.05 -0.05 -6.33
CA GLU A 50 8.95 -0.78 -5.44
C GLU A 50 9.03 -2.23 -5.90
N VAL A 51 10.22 -2.84 -5.75
CA VAL A 51 10.43 -4.25 -6.09
C VAL A 51 9.50 -5.10 -5.23
N TRP A 52 8.61 -5.85 -5.87
CA TRP A 52 7.67 -6.74 -5.19
C TRP A 52 8.38 -8.03 -4.81
N GLY A 53 9.06 -8.00 -3.66
CA GLY A 53 9.55 -9.23 -3.05
C GLY A 53 8.40 -10.11 -2.55
N GLU A 54 8.68 -11.39 -2.28
CA GLU A 54 7.71 -12.38 -1.80
C GLU A 54 7.44 -12.45 -0.27
N PRO A 55 7.56 -11.42 0.61
CA PRO A 55 7.07 -11.54 1.98
C PRO A 55 5.55 -11.33 2.13
N PHE A 56 4.78 -11.25 1.03
CA PHE A 56 3.38 -10.79 1.05
C PHE A 56 2.32 -11.87 0.76
N VAL A 57 2.68 -13.11 0.38
CA VAL A 57 1.68 -13.98 -0.29
C VAL A 57 1.67 -15.45 0.14
N THR A 58 2.69 -16.00 0.80
CA THR A 58 2.74 -17.46 0.97
C THR A 58 3.12 -17.86 2.40
N GLY A 59 2.09 -18.16 3.18
CA GLY A 59 2.10 -19.37 4.00
C GLY A 59 2.92 -19.40 5.29
N THR A 60 3.62 -18.35 5.72
CA THR A 60 4.14 -18.28 7.10
C THR A 60 4.34 -16.82 7.52
N GLY A 61 3.75 -16.42 8.66
CA GLY A 61 3.58 -15.03 9.07
C GLY A 61 4.86 -14.21 9.28
N ALA A 62 5.36 -13.56 8.23
CA ALA A 62 6.13 -12.34 8.39
C ALA A 62 5.16 -11.15 8.33
N ASN A 63 4.75 -10.66 9.50
CA ASN A 63 4.09 -9.36 9.65
C ASN A 63 5.05 -8.24 9.23
N LYS A 64 5.41 -8.14 7.95
CA LYS A 64 6.30 -7.09 7.46
C LYS A 64 5.51 -5.79 7.50
N LYS A 65 5.75 -5.02 8.56
CA LYS A 65 5.16 -3.69 8.77
C LYS A 65 5.53 -2.84 7.56
N PHE A 66 4.55 -2.53 6.73
CA PHE A 66 4.76 -1.62 5.62
C PHE A 66 4.65 -0.20 6.20
N ALA A 67 5.80 0.38 6.50
CA ALA A 67 5.90 1.73 7.00
C ALA A 67 6.22 2.66 5.84
N LEU A 68 5.28 3.52 5.46
CA LEU A 68 5.56 4.65 4.58
C LEU A 68 5.66 5.92 5.41
N GLN A 69 6.56 6.79 5.00
CA GLN A 69 6.65 8.13 5.51
C GLN A 69 6.27 9.09 4.38
N CYS A 70 5.34 10.01 4.63
CA CYS A 70 5.00 11.04 3.66
C CYS A 70 6.21 11.98 3.49
N ASN A 71 6.66 12.19 2.24
CA ASN A 71 7.76 13.12 1.96
C ASN A 71 7.43 14.58 2.27
N LYS A 72 6.14 14.97 2.28
CA LYS A 72 5.72 16.36 2.48
C LYS A 72 5.56 16.77 3.94
N CYS A 73 4.93 15.92 4.76
CA CYS A 73 4.65 16.25 6.17
C CYS A 73 5.39 15.36 7.18
N GLY A 74 6.11 14.33 6.72
CA GLY A 74 6.81 13.39 7.60
C GLY A 74 5.91 12.39 8.33
N PHE A 75 4.60 12.41 8.08
CA PHE A 75 3.66 11.49 8.73
C PHE A 75 3.97 10.02 8.41
N LYS A 76 4.05 9.18 9.45
CA LYS A 76 4.42 7.76 9.34
C LYS A 76 3.18 6.88 9.30
N ILE A 77 2.87 6.39 8.12
CA ILE A 77 1.79 5.45 7.84
C ILE A 77 2.28 4.02 8.10
N LYS A 78 1.73 3.37 9.13
CA LYS A 78 2.03 1.97 9.45
C LYS A 78 0.88 1.09 8.99
N LEU A 79 1.08 0.38 7.89
CA LEU A 79 0.12 -0.62 7.41
C LEU A 79 0.43 -1.97 8.06
N LEU A 80 -0.47 -2.38 8.96
CA LEU A 80 -0.47 -3.72 9.54
C LEU A 80 -1.32 -4.64 8.66
N LYS A 81 -0.70 -5.71 8.13
CA LYS A 81 -1.34 -6.79 7.35
C LYS A 81 -1.98 -6.31 6.03
N LEU A 82 -1.21 -6.27 4.95
CA LEU A 82 -1.78 -6.14 3.60
C LEU A 82 -2.54 -7.43 3.28
N LYS A 83 -3.87 -7.41 3.43
CA LYS A 83 -4.70 -8.53 2.99
C LYS A 83 -4.79 -8.48 1.48
N LYS A 84 -4.49 -9.60 0.82
CA LYS A 84 -4.63 -9.77 -0.62
C LYS A 84 -6.10 -9.64 -1.02
N GLU A 85 -6.47 -8.48 -1.55
CA GLU A 85 -7.80 -8.26 -2.11
C GLU A 85 -7.76 -8.54 -3.62
N VAL A 86 -7.62 -9.82 -3.99
CA VAL A 86 -7.89 -10.18 -5.38
C VAL A 86 -9.41 -10.19 -5.56
N LYS A 87 -10.00 -9.02 -5.84
CA LYS A 87 -11.28 -8.98 -6.54
C LYS A 87 -11.01 -9.41 -7.98
N LYS A 88 -11.21 -10.70 -8.25
CA LYS A 88 -11.22 -11.26 -9.58
C LYS A 88 -12.66 -11.49 -10.02
N LYS A 89 -12.96 -10.91 -11.19
CA LYS A 89 -14.15 -11.00 -12.03
C LYS A 89 -15.38 -10.27 -11.52
#